data_AF-E1ZCB0-F1
#
_entry.id   AF-E1ZCB0-F1
#
_cell.length_a   1.000
_cell.length_b   1.000
_cell.length_c   1.000
_cell.angle_alpha   90.00
_cell.angle_beta   90.00
_cell.angle_gamma   90.00
#
_symmetry.space_group_name_H-M   'P 1'
#
loop_
_entity.id
_entity.type
_entity.pdbx_description
1 polymer ?
#
loop_
_entity_poly.entity_id
_entity_poly.type
_entity_poly.pdbx_seq_one_letter_code
_entity_poly.pdbx_strand_id
1 'polypeptide(L)'
;WLKSLDPNHLVTVGEEGFWGPGSPQAQNNPQPSSSEPGWGRGCWAQATGQDFVPNHSIDSIDFAGIHIWPDNWNITEQAFLQRWIDTHMAAARDMNKPLIIEEFGKNV
;
A
#
# COMPACT_ATOMS: atom_id res chain seq x y z
N TRP A 1 -7.65 7.81 19.91
CA TRP A 1 -7.60 9.23 20.30
C TRP A 1 -8.40 10.11 19.33
N LEU A 2 -8.16 10.07 18.01
CA LEU A 2 -8.92 10.91 17.06
C LEU A 2 -10.45 10.65 17.12
N LYS A 3 -10.87 9.38 17.09
CA LYS A 3 -12.29 8.98 17.18
C LYS A 3 -13.01 9.42 18.47
N SER A 4 -12.29 9.70 19.56
CA SER A 4 -12.91 10.23 20.78
C SER A 4 -13.14 11.75 20.74
N LEU A 5 -12.43 12.46 19.85
CA LEU A 5 -12.61 13.90 19.62
C LEU A 5 -13.64 14.17 18.53
N ASP A 6 -13.66 13.33 17.50
CA ASP A 6 -14.59 13.40 16.38
C ASP A 6 -15.16 12.01 16.05
N PRO A 7 -16.35 11.68 16.57
CA PRO A 7 -16.96 10.37 16.35
C PRO A 7 -17.69 10.26 15.00
N ASN A 8 -17.80 11.35 14.23
CA ASN A 8 -18.65 11.39 13.03
C ASN A 8 -17.88 11.12 11.74
N HIS A 9 -16.59 11.48 11.69
CA HIS A 9 -15.78 11.37 10.48
C HIS A 9 -15.06 10.03 10.35
N LEU A 10 -14.94 9.55 9.11
CA LEU A 10 -14.08 8.42 8.77
C LEU A 10 -12.61 8.81 8.91
N VAL A 11 -11.78 7.83 9.26
CA VAL A 11 -10.35 7.95 9.52
C VAL A 11 -9.64 6.82 8.76
N THR A 12 -8.54 7.15 8.11
CA THR A 12 -7.61 6.19 7.50
C THR A 12 -6.17 6.55 7.83
N VAL A 13 -5.22 5.77 7.31
CA VAL A 13 -3.78 5.91 7.53
C VAL A 13 -3.16 6.93 6.57
N GLY A 14 -3.57 6.90 5.29
CA GLY A 14 -3.04 7.80 4.27
C GLY A 14 -1.68 7.37 3.72
N GLU A 15 -1.46 6.07 3.52
CA GLU A 15 -0.16 5.50 3.12
C GLU A 15 -0.16 4.93 1.69
N GLU A 16 1.03 4.71 1.15
CA GLU A 16 1.22 4.15 -0.21
C GLU A 16 0.61 2.75 -0.33
N GLY A 17 0.68 1.96 0.75
CA GLY A 17 0.14 0.61 0.84
C GLY A 17 1.20 -0.49 0.81
N PHE A 18 2.45 -0.22 1.15
CA PHE A 18 3.48 -1.26 1.06
C PHE A 18 3.27 -2.39 2.07
N TRP A 19 3.65 -3.60 1.66
CA TRP A 19 3.65 -4.78 2.50
C TRP A 19 4.91 -4.82 3.37
N GLY A 20 4.78 -5.09 4.66
CA GLY A 20 5.92 -5.14 5.57
C GLY A 20 6.88 -6.33 5.30
N PRO A 21 8.08 -6.34 5.92
CA PRO A 21 9.06 -7.43 5.77
C PRO A 21 8.54 -8.83 6.13
N GLY A 22 7.61 -8.92 7.09
CA GLY A 22 7.00 -10.18 7.54
C GLY A 22 5.69 -10.54 6.85
N SER A 23 5.21 -9.69 5.94
CA SER A 23 3.94 -9.91 5.24
C SER A 23 4.07 -11.06 4.24
N PRO A 24 3.11 -12.00 4.17
CA PRO A 24 3.08 -13.02 3.11
C PRO A 24 2.80 -12.44 1.73
N GLN A 25 2.48 -11.14 1.63
CA GLN A 25 2.31 -10.39 0.39
C GLN A 25 3.53 -9.51 0.05
N ALA A 26 4.61 -9.56 0.83
CA ALA A 26 5.86 -8.81 0.62
C ALA A 26 6.37 -8.80 -0.83
N GLN A 27 6.26 -9.92 -1.53
CA GLN A 27 6.67 -10.10 -2.94
C GLN A 27 5.85 -9.28 -3.93
N ASN A 28 4.70 -8.73 -3.53
CA ASN A 28 3.85 -7.90 -4.36
C ASN A 28 4.21 -6.40 -4.28
N ASN A 29 5.19 -6.03 -3.45
CA ASN A 29 5.74 -4.67 -3.45
C ASN A 29 6.43 -4.33 -4.78
N PRO A 30 6.53 -3.04 -5.14
CA PRO A 30 7.36 -2.64 -6.26
C PRO A 30 8.81 -3.09 -6.06
N GLN A 31 9.28 -3.93 -6.97
CA GLN A 31 10.67 -4.37 -7.03
C GLN A 31 11.36 -3.53 -8.10
N PRO A 32 12.48 -2.84 -7.80
CA PRO A 32 13.22 -2.15 -8.85
C PRO A 32 13.68 -3.18 -9.89
N SER A 33 13.62 -2.81 -11.17
CA SER A 33 14.36 -3.55 -12.19
C SER A 33 15.83 -3.57 -11.78
N SER A 34 16.51 -4.70 -12.02
CA SER A 34 17.74 -5.16 -11.36
C SER A 34 19.01 -4.30 -11.52
N SER A 35 18.92 -3.03 -11.93
CA SER A 35 20.05 -2.16 -12.28
C SER A 35 20.23 -0.89 -11.45
N GLU A 36 19.34 -0.55 -10.51
CA GLU A 36 19.45 0.73 -9.75
C GLU A 36 20.43 0.65 -8.55
N PRO A 37 21.42 1.58 -8.43
CA PRO A 37 22.33 1.66 -7.30
C PRO A 37 21.73 2.49 -6.14
N GLY A 38 21.32 1.83 -5.06
CA GLY A 38 20.83 2.48 -3.83
C GLY A 38 19.70 1.68 -3.17
N TRP A 39 19.65 1.66 -1.83
CA TRP A 39 18.77 0.81 -0.99
C TRP A 39 18.73 -0.66 -1.46
N GLY A 40 19.73 -1.42 -1.01
CA GLY A 40 20.07 -2.74 -1.53
C GLY A 40 18.88 -3.65 -1.81
N ARG A 41 18.87 -4.24 -3.03
CA ARG A 41 18.13 -5.45 -3.40
C ARG A 41 16.66 -5.48 -2.95
N GLY A 42 15.78 -4.84 -3.72
CA GLY A 42 14.37 -5.26 -3.76
C GLY A 42 13.51 -4.97 -2.53
N CYS A 43 14.04 -4.36 -1.47
CA CYS A 43 13.31 -4.19 -0.21
C CYS A 43 13.01 -2.73 0.15
N TRP A 44 13.25 -1.76 -0.73
CA TRP A 44 13.07 -0.33 -0.40
C TRP A 44 11.65 -0.04 0.10
N ALA A 45 10.62 -0.62 -0.54
CA ALA A 45 9.22 -0.47 -0.14
C ALA A 45 8.99 -0.99 1.30
N GLN A 46 9.60 -2.13 1.63
CA GLN A 46 9.53 -2.74 2.96
C GLN A 46 10.32 -1.94 4.01
N ALA A 47 11.32 -1.16 3.58
CA ALA A 47 12.15 -0.33 4.45
C ALA A 47 11.51 1.02 4.79
N THR A 48 10.35 1.36 4.21
CA THR A 48 9.60 2.59 4.51
C THR A 48 8.92 2.55 5.89
N GLY A 49 8.82 1.36 6.51
CA GLY A 49 8.14 1.16 7.78
C GLY A 49 6.62 0.96 7.67
N GLN A 50 6.07 0.89 6.45
CA GLN A 50 4.67 0.56 6.22
C GLN A 50 4.44 -0.96 6.33
N ASP A 51 3.25 -1.34 6.79
CA ASP A 51 2.73 -2.70 6.65
C ASP A 51 1.20 -2.64 6.54
N PHE A 52 0.72 -2.77 5.30
CA PHE A 52 -0.67 -2.49 4.92
C PHE A 52 -1.72 -3.16 5.83
N VAL A 53 -1.57 -4.47 6.11
CA VAL A 53 -2.58 -5.22 6.88
C VAL A 53 -2.65 -4.74 8.34
N PRO A 54 -1.57 -4.76 9.14
CA PRO A 54 -1.65 -4.32 10.53
C PRO A 54 -2.03 -2.84 10.66
N ASN A 55 -1.56 -1.97 9.76
CA ASN A 55 -1.90 -0.54 9.80
C ASN A 55 -3.40 -0.32 9.59
N HIS A 56 -3.99 -1.03 8.64
CA HIS A 56 -5.42 -0.91 8.33
C HIS A 56 -6.33 -1.81 9.14
N SER A 57 -5.82 -2.79 9.89
CA SER A 57 -6.65 -3.68 10.74
C SER A 57 -7.08 -3.03 12.05
N ILE A 58 -6.50 -1.90 12.44
CA ILE A 58 -6.82 -1.20 13.70
C ILE A 58 -8.29 -0.77 13.71
N ASP A 59 -9.02 -1.03 14.81
CA ASP A 59 -10.47 -0.77 14.92
C ASP A 59 -10.87 0.69 14.65
N SER A 60 -9.99 1.65 14.95
CA SER A 60 -10.25 3.07 14.71
C SER A 60 -9.98 3.55 13.28
N ILE A 61 -9.54 2.66 12.39
CA ILE A 61 -9.36 2.91 10.96
C ILE A 61 -10.58 2.35 10.22
N ASP A 62 -11.31 3.18 9.49
CA ASP A 62 -12.60 2.77 8.90
C ASP A 62 -12.47 2.20 7.49
N PHE A 63 -11.43 2.60 6.75
CA PHE A 63 -11.18 2.14 5.38
C PHE A 63 -9.68 2.06 5.09
N ALA A 64 -9.34 1.22 4.13
CA ALA A 64 -7.97 1.06 3.65
C ALA A 64 -7.67 2.01 2.48
N GLY A 65 -6.48 2.58 2.48
CA GLY A 65 -5.97 3.45 1.41
C GLY A 65 -4.74 2.84 0.74
N ILE A 66 -4.63 3.01 -0.58
CA ILE A 66 -3.41 2.73 -1.35
C ILE A 66 -3.16 3.82 -2.37
N HIS A 67 -1.90 3.96 -2.78
CA HIS A 67 -1.45 4.86 -3.85
C HIS A 67 -0.98 4.05 -5.06
N ILE A 68 -0.85 4.71 -6.22
CA ILE A 68 -0.33 4.12 -7.46
C ILE A 68 0.54 5.13 -8.22
N TRP A 69 1.86 5.05 -8.07
CA TRP A 69 2.84 5.92 -8.74
C TRP A 69 3.89 5.13 -9.53
N PRO A 70 3.51 4.46 -10.64
CA PRO A 70 4.41 3.58 -11.40
C PRO A 70 5.72 4.22 -11.84
N ASP A 71 5.71 5.49 -12.27
CA ASP A 71 6.94 6.16 -12.69
C ASP A 71 7.91 6.38 -11.50
N ASN A 72 7.39 6.75 -10.33
CA ASN A 72 8.20 6.93 -9.11
C ASN A 72 8.77 5.60 -8.60
N TRP A 73 8.03 4.51 -8.80
CA TRP A 73 8.43 3.17 -8.36
C TRP A 73 9.23 2.40 -9.41
N ASN A 74 9.54 3.02 -10.56
CA ASN A 74 10.21 2.41 -11.70
C ASN A 74 9.51 1.13 -12.22
N ILE A 75 8.17 1.17 -12.27
CA ILE A 75 7.32 0.09 -12.79
C ILE A 75 6.80 0.45 -14.18
N THR A 76 7.07 -0.41 -15.16
CA THR A 76 6.58 -0.26 -16.54
C THR A 76 5.48 -1.27 -16.90
N GLU A 77 5.35 -2.34 -16.12
CA GLU A 77 4.46 -3.46 -16.42
C GLU A 77 3.03 -3.23 -15.92
N GLN A 78 2.05 -3.23 -16.83
CA GLN A 78 0.63 -3.15 -16.45
C GLN A 78 0.18 -4.33 -15.57
N ALA A 79 0.80 -5.50 -15.75
CA ALA A 79 0.53 -6.68 -14.95
C ALA A 79 0.89 -6.49 -13.46
N PHE A 80 1.86 -5.62 -13.16
CA PHE A 80 2.15 -5.23 -11.78
C PHE A 80 0.98 -4.43 -11.20
N LEU A 81 0.47 -3.43 -11.94
CA LEU A 81 -0.63 -2.56 -11.46
C LEU A 81 -1.90 -3.36 -11.18
N GLN A 82 -2.25 -4.31 -12.06
CA GLN A 82 -3.40 -5.19 -11.83
C GLN A 82 -3.20 -6.02 -10.56
N ARG A 83 -2.02 -6.63 -10.39
CA ARG A 83 -1.70 -7.42 -9.20
C ARG A 83 -1.71 -6.58 -7.93
N TRP A 84 -1.19 -5.35 -7.99
CA TRP A 84 -1.21 -4.40 -6.88
C TRP A 84 -2.64 -4.13 -6.43
N ILE A 85 -3.55 -3.84 -7.36
CA ILE A 85 -4.96 -3.61 -7.04
C ILE A 85 -5.60 -4.89 -6.46
N ASP A 86 -5.40 -6.04 -7.10
CA ASP A 86 -6.04 -7.29 -6.71
C ASP A 86 -5.63 -7.77 -5.32
N THR A 87 -4.35 -7.67 -4.97
CA THR A 87 -3.84 -8.14 -3.67
C THR A 87 -4.32 -7.24 -2.52
N HIS A 88 -4.37 -5.93 -2.73
CA HIS A 88 -4.94 -5.00 -1.74
C HIS A 88 -6.44 -5.17 -1.61
N MET A 89 -7.16 -5.38 -2.72
CA MET A 89 -8.59 -5.68 -2.69
C MET A 89 -8.89 -6.94 -1.90
N ALA A 90 -8.09 -7.99 -2.06
CA ALA A 90 -8.23 -9.22 -1.29
C ALA A 90 -7.99 -8.97 0.22
N ALA A 91 -6.89 -8.30 0.57
CA ALA A 91 -6.59 -7.99 1.96
C ALA A 91 -7.66 -7.10 2.62
N ALA A 92 -8.16 -6.09 1.92
CA ALA A 92 -9.22 -5.22 2.42
C ALA A 92 -10.55 -5.97 2.64
N ARG A 93 -10.87 -6.92 1.75
CA ARG A 93 -12.02 -7.83 1.94
C ARG A 93 -11.86 -8.69 3.18
N ASP A 94 -10.66 -9.24 3.42
CA ASP A 94 -10.37 -10.06 4.60
C ASP A 94 -10.47 -9.23 5.91
N MET A 95 -10.07 -7.96 5.87
CA MET A 95 -10.25 -7.00 6.98
C MET A 95 -11.69 -6.49 7.12
N ASN A 96 -12.58 -6.81 6.19
CA ASN A 96 -13.93 -6.25 6.08
C ASN A 96 -13.95 -4.70 6.06
N LYS A 97 -13.02 -4.10 5.31
CA LYS A 97 -12.91 -2.65 5.16
C LYS A 97 -13.00 -2.23 3.69
N PRO A 98 -13.64 -1.10 3.36
CA PRO A 98 -13.55 -0.54 2.01
C PRO A 98 -12.10 -0.27 1.64
N LEU A 99 -11.76 -0.43 0.36
CA LEU A 99 -10.47 -0.02 -0.20
C LEU A 99 -10.69 1.20 -1.10
N ILE A 100 -9.86 2.23 -0.92
CA ILE A 100 -9.83 3.43 -1.75
C ILE A 100 -8.43 3.56 -2.35
N ILE A 101 -8.36 3.77 -3.67
CA ILE A 101 -7.14 4.26 -4.33
C ILE A 101 -7.20 5.78 -4.21
N GLU A 102 -6.44 6.35 -3.27
CA GLU A 102 -6.56 7.76 -2.89
C GLU A 102 -5.60 8.68 -3.66
N GLU A 103 -4.49 8.14 -4.17
CA GLU A 103 -3.58 8.81 -5.08
C GLU A 103 -3.19 7.91 -6.25
N PHE A 104 -3.12 8.48 -7.46
CA PHE A 104 -2.61 7.78 -8.62
C PHE A 104 -2.13 8.75 -9.71
N GLY A 105 -1.12 8.34 -10.47
CA GLY A 105 -0.67 9.11 -11.63
C GLY A 105 0.38 8.40 -12.46
N LYS A 106 0.42 8.73 -13.74
CA LYS A 106 1.44 8.27 -14.68
C LYS A 106 1.76 9.38 -15.68
N ASN A 107 3.03 9.61 -15.95
CA ASN A 107 3.51 10.46 -17.03
C ASN A 107 3.07 9.84 -18.38
N VAL A 108 2.44 10.68 -19.22
CA VAL A 108 1.93 10.32 -20.55
C VAL A 108 2.60 11.12 -21.65
#